data_AF-A0A6S6V7S9-F1
#
_entry.id   AF-A0A6S6V7S9-F1
#
_cell.length_a   1.000
_cell.length_b   1.000
_cell.length_c   1.000
_cell.angle_alpha   90.00
_cell.angle_beta   90.00
_cell.angle_gamma   90.00
#
_symmetry.space_group_name_H-M   'P 1'
#
loop_
_entity.id
_entity.type
_entity.pdbx_description
1 polymer ?
#
loop_
_entity_poly.entity_id
_entity_poly.type
_entity_poly.pdbx_seq_one_letter_code
_entity_poly.pdbx_strand_id
1 'polypeptide(L)'
;MRIAAALWRQAAPIPRRTSTERVKELLGLSDEQWPTFLQVSLEVCKDYAGYKLSDISEDEKIRMKMRIKDGMRKKRLPKIDDEALEWRVSKCLPELRVKNREHCHGWEATTNKSFPRTLLKEAVLMHADKLPTGNLRYWSQIPRDVQLIFAEEANRKLSERDLPILDETALLYRLRKYMNHWLKSGLQGQAEDREEVYDDQSPISERTKTR
;
A
#
# COMPACT_ATOMS: atom_id res chain seq x y z
N MET A 1 -43.75 12.78 -24.49
CA MET A 1 -43.23 12.99 -23.12
C MET A 1 -42.05 12.06 -22.89
N ARG A 2 -40.81 12.58 -22.84
CA ARG A 2 -39.54 11.81 -22.70
C ARG A 2 -38.82 12.24 -21.41
N ILE A 3 -39.36 11.86 -20.24
CA ILE A 3 -38.77 12.24 -18.93
C ILE A 3 -38.70 11.02 -17.98
N ALA A 4 -38.46 9.82 -18.49
CA ALA A 4 -38.38 8.61 -17.65
C ALA A 4 -36.98 7.98 -17.53
N ALA A 5 -36.01 8.36 -18.37
CA ALA A 5 -34.68 7.72 -18.37
C ALA A 5 -33.66 8.33 -17.39
N ALA A 6 -33.99 9.45 -16.74
CA ALA A 6 -33.03 10.22 -15.93
C ALA A 6 -33.10 9.95 -14.42
N LEU A 7 -34.04 9.14 -13.93
CA LEU A 7 -34.35 9.01 -12.50
C LEU A 7 -33.90 7.70 -11.83
N TRP A 8 -33.17 6.83 -12.54
CA TRP A 8 -32.66 5.55 -11.99
C TRP A 8 -31.14 5.48 -11.86
N ARG A 9 -30.47 6.62 -11.59
CA ARG A 9 -29.06 6.67 -11.16
C ARG A 9 -28.93 6.98 -9.68
N GLN A 10 -29.74 6.33 -8.84
CA GLN A 10 -29.28 6.05 -7.48
C GLN A 10 -28.29 4.91 -7.63
N ALA A 11 -27.00 5.24 -7.62
CA ALA A 11 -25.92 4.28 -7.69
C ALA A 11 -26.15 3.25 -6.57
N ALA A 12 -26.50 2.02 -6.97
CA ALA A 12 -26.43 0.91 -6.04
C ALA A 12 -24.93 0.64 -5.79
N PRO A 13 -24.51 0.34 -4.56
CA PRO A 13 -23.11 0.04 -4.26
C PRO A 13 -22.62 -1.06 -5.18
N ILE A 14 -21.54 -0.81 -5.93
CA ILE A 14 -20.96 -1.78 -6.86
C ILE A 14 -20.63 -3.05 -6.08
N PRO A 15 -21.30 -4.19 -6.35
CA PRO A 15 -21.07 -5.41 -5.61
C PRO A 15 -19.61 -5.84 -5.67
N ARG A 16 -19.11 -6.47 -4.59
CA ARG A 16 -17.68 -6.86 -4.49
C ARG A 16 -17.19 -7.78 -5.61
N ARG A 17 -18.11 -8.49 -6.30
CA ARG A 17 -17.88 -9.49 -7.36
C ARG A 17 -18.52 -9.11 -8.71
N THR A 18 -18.56 -7.83 -9.04
CA THR A 18 -19.01 -7.37 -10.37
C THR A 18 -17.92 -7.56 -11.40
N SER A 19 -18.27 -8.05 -12.61
CA SER A 19 -17.31 -8.18 -13.71
C SER A 19 -16.79 -6.82 -14.16
N THR A 20 -15.56 -6.78 -14.68
CA THR A 20 -14.93 -5.55 -15.18
C THR A 20 -15.81 -4.84 -16.21
N GLU A 21 -16.42 -5.58 -17.14
CA GLU A 21 -17.29 -5.01 -18.16
C GLU A 21 -18.54 -4.36 -17.58
N ARG A 22 -19.16 -5.02 -16.58
CA ARG A 22 -20.32 -4.45 -15.91
C ARG A 22 -19.97 -3.19 -15.11
N VAL A 23 -18.76 -3.11 -14.56
CA VAL A 23 -18.29 -1.88 -13.90
C VAL A 23 -18.03 -0.77 -14.92
N LYS A 24 -17.37 -1.04 -16.04
CA LYS A 24 -17.15 -0.03 -17.09
C LYS A 24 -18.47 0.59 -17.57
N GLU A 25 -19.49 -0.24 -17.81
CA GLU A 25 -20.84 0.21 -18.17
C GLU A 25 -21.44 1.13 -17.10
N LEU A 26 -21.38 0.72 -15.82
CA LEU A 26 -21.92 1.50 -14.71
C LEU A 26 -21.23 2.86 -14.56
N LEU A 27 -19.92 2.91 -14.85
CA LEU A 27 -19.11 4.12 -14.77
C LEU A 27 -19.16 4.96 -16.05
N GLY A 28 -19.81 4.47 -17.11
CA GLY A 28 -19.87 5.15 -18.41
C GLY A 28 -18.50 5.33 -19.06
N LEU A 29 -17.56 4.42 -18.80
CA LEU A 29 -16.21 4.46 -19.36
C LEU A 29 -16.12 3.57 -20.61
N SER A 30 -15.53 4.09 -21.69
CA SER A 30 -15.17 3.27 -22.85
C SER A 30 -13.94 2.39 -22.58
N ASP A 31 -13.70 1.40 -23.44
CA ASP A 31 -12.51 0.55 -23.36
C ASP A 31 -11.19 1.33 -23.47
N GLU A 32 -11.17 2.42 -24.23
CA GLU A 32 -10.00 3.30 -24.36
C GLU A 32 -9.78 4.17 -23.11
N GLN A 33 -10.88 4.56 -22.44
CA GLN A 33 -10.85 5.38 -21.23
C GLN A 33 -10.50 4.56 -19.99
N TRP A 34 -10.86 3.28 -19.98
CA TRP A 34 -10.69 2.40 -18.84
C TRP A 34 -9.23 2.28 -18.36
N PRO A 35 -8.22 2.02 -19.21
CA PRO A 35 -6.81 2.02 -18.81
C PRO A 35 -6.37 3.35 -18.19
N THR A 36 -6.82 4.47 -18.76
CA THR A 36 -6.49 5.81 -18.25
C THR A 36 -7.09 6.05 -16.87
N PHE A 37 -8.35 5.64 -16.65
CA PHE A 37 -8.99 5.70 -15.35
C PHE A 37 -8.26 4.84 -14.30
N LEU A 38 -7.87 3.62 -14.68
CA LEU A 38 -7.10 2.74 -13.81
C LEU A 38 -5.74 3.34 -13.45
N GLN A 39 -5.03 3.92 -14.42
CA GLN A 39 -3.74 4.56 -14.22
C GLN A 39 -3.85 5.75 -13.26
N VAL A 40 -4.75 6.70 -13.52
CA VAL A 40 -4.94 7.88 -12.66
C VAL A 40 -5.26 7.45 -11.23
N SER A 41 -6.12 6.46 -11.07
CA SER A 41 -6.49 5.95 -9.75
C SER A 41 -5.30 5.32 -9.03
N LEU A 42 -4.51 4.51 -9.73
CA LEU A 42 -3.31 3.88 -9.18
C LEU A 42 -2.25 4.92 -8.79
N GLU A 43 -2.01 5.93 -9.62
CA GLU A 43 -1.05 7.00 -9.34
C GLU A 43 -1.42 7.79 -8.08
N VAL A 44 -2.70 8.09 -7.87
CA VAL A 44 -3.15 8.77 -6.65
C VAL A 44 -3.06 7.86 -5.42
N CYS A 45 -3.34 6.56 -5.59
CA CYS A 45 -3.34 5.61 -4.48
C CYS A 45 -1.95 5.06 -4.13
N LYS A 46 -0.92 5.30 -4.95
CA LYS A 46 0.41 4.68 -4.81
C LYS A 46 1.03 4.89 -3.42
N ASP A 47 0.83 6.07 -2.83
CA ASP A 47 1.41 6.44 -1.55
C ASP A 47 0.77 5.67 -0.38
N TYR A 48 -0.42 5.11 -0.61
CA TYR A 48 -1.17 4.28 0.32
C TYR A 48 -1.01 2.78 0.04
N ALA A 49 -0.02 2.39 -0.77
CA ALA A 49 0.17 1.01 -1.18
C ALA A 49 0.19 0.05 0.02
N GLY A 50 -0.78 -0.87 -0.01
CA GLY A 50 -0.98 -1.90 0.99
C GLY A 50 -1.64 -1.47 2.30
N TYR A 51 -1.97 -0.20 2.51
CA TYR A 51 -2.81 0.23 3.64
C TYR A 51 -4.19 -0.43 3.50
N LYS A 52 -4.89 -0.70 4.62
CA LYS A 52 -6.32 -1.02 4.51
C LYS A 52 -7.08 0.29 4.35
N LEU A 53 -8.16 0.28 3.59
CA LEU A 53 -9.02 1.46 3.46
C LEU A 53 -9.55 1.94 4.82
N SER A 54 -9.78 1.02 5.78
CA SER A 54 -10.17 1.33 7.15
C SER A 54 -9.14 2.12 7.95
N ASP A 55 -7.86 2.02 7.56
CA ASP A 55 -6.74 2.59 8.31
C ASP A 55 -6.35 3.99 7.78
N ILE A 56 -7.04 4.45 6.73
CA ILE A 56 -6.88 5.77 6.11
C ILE A 56 -7.96 6.69 6.70
N SER A 57 -7.59 7.90 7.11
CA SER A 57 -8.55 8.88 7.65
C SER A 57 -9.57 9.31 6.59
N GLU A 58 -10.77 9.72 7.02
CA GLU A 58 -11.80 10.20 6.08
C GLU A 58 -11.31 11.42 5.28
N ASP A 59 -10.57 12.32 5.92
CA ASP A 59 -9.97 13.47 5.24
C ASP A 59 -9.04 13.06 4.10
N GLU A 60 -8.20 12.02 4.31
CA GLU A 60 -7.34 11.50 3.26
C GLU A 60 -8.14 10.80 2.17
N LYS A 61 -9.19 10.05 2.50
CA LYS A 61 -10.09 9.45 1.50
C LYS A 61 -10.74 10.51 0.63
N ILE A 62 -11.21 11.62 1.23
CA ILE A 62 -11.77 12.77 0.50
C ILE A 62 -10.72 13.39 -0.41
N ARG A 63 -9.49 13.63 0.10
CA ARG A 63 -8.37 14.13 -0.69
C ARG A 63 -8.03 13.22 -1.87
N MET A 64 -7.99 11.91 -1.66
CA MET A 64 -7.76 10.92 -2.71
C MET A 64 -8.85 11.00 -3.79
N LYS A 65 -10.13 10.97 -3.41
CA LYS A 65 -11.26 11.10 -4.34
C LYS A 65 -11.18 12.39 -5.16
N MET A 66 -10.87 13.52 -4.52
CA MET A 66 -10.66 14.80 -5.20
C MET A 66 -9.50 14.77 -6.20
N ARG A 67 -8.35 14.21 -5.81
CA ARG A 67 -7.18 14.09 -6.70
C ARG A 67 -7.46 13.19 -7.89
N ILE A 68 -8.22 12.10 -7.71
CA ILE A 68 -8.65 11.24 -8.82
C ILE A 68 -9.57 12.01 -9.77
N LYS A 69 -10.58 12.73 -9.25
CA LYS A 69 -11.46 13.59 -10.08
C LYS A 69 -10.68 14.64 -10.87
N ASP A 70 -9.67 15.27 -10.26
CA ASP A 70 -8.81 16.23 -10.94
C ASP A 70 -7.97 15.58 -12.05
N GLY A 71 -7.34 14.43 -11.77
CA GLY A 71 -6.59 13.66 -12.78
C GLY A 71 -7.47 13.22 -13.95
N MET A 72 -8.68 12.75 -13.66
CA MET A 72 -9.68 12.39 -14.66
C MET A 72 -10.07 13.58 -15.53
N ARG A 73 -10.33 14.75 -14.93
CA ARG A 73 -10.65 15.99 -15.65
C ARG A 73 -9.51 16.40 -16.59
N LYS A 74 -8.26 16.34 -16.12
CA LYS A 74 -7.07 16.65 -16.94
C LYS A 74 -6.93 15.71 -18.14
N LYS A 75 -7.35 14.45 -17.99
CA LYS A 75 -7.35 13.44 -19.05
C LYS A 75 -8.66 13.38 -19.85
N ARG A 76 -9.56 14.35 -19.66
CA ARG A 76 -10.87 14.45 -20.35
C ARG A 76 -11.75 13.20 -20.18
N LEU A 77 -11.63 12.52 -19.05
CA LEU A 77 -12.49 11.39 -18.69
C LEU A 77 -13.87 11.86 -18.21
N PRO A 78 -14.93 11.04 -18.38
CA PRO A 78 -16.26 11.37 -17.89
C PRO A 78 -16.28 11.51 -16.36
N LYS A 79 -17.25 12.30 -15.85
CA LYS A 79 -17.43 12.47 -14.41
C LYS A 79 -17.99 11.18 -13.80
N ILE A 80 -17.38 10.76 -12.69
CA ILE A 80 -17.79 9.59 -11.90
C ILE A 80 -18.17 10.06 -10.49
N ASP A 81 -19.17 9.42 -9.90
CA ASP A 81 -19.65 9.72 -8.55
C ASP A 81 -18.67 9.24 -7.45
N ASP A 82 -18.87 9.72 -6.22
CA ASP A 82 -17.97 9.43 -5.11
C ASP A 82 -18.03 7.97 -4.63
N GLU A 83 -19.14 7.28 -4.82
CA GLU A 83 -19.31 5.88 -4.41
C GLU A 83 -18.50 4.94 -5.31
N ALA A 84 -18.55 5.18 -6.62
CA ALA A 84 -17.71 4.52 -7.60
C ALA A 84 -16.21 4.78 -7.37
N LEU A 85 -15.83 6.02 -7.03
CA LEU A 85 -14.44 6.34 -6.69
C LEU A 85 -14.00 5.64 -5.40
N GLU A 86 -14.87 5.57 -4.40
CA GLU A 86 -14.59 4.84 -3.16
C GLU A 86 -14.41 3.34 -3.39
N TRP A 87 -15.28 2.74 -4.20
CA TRP A 87 -15.10 1.38 -4.69
C TRP A 87 -13.74 1.23 -5.39
N ARG A 88 -13.35 2.14 -6.30
CA ARG A 88 -12.08 2.04 -7.02
C ARG A 88 -10.89 2.16 -6.09
N VAL A 89 -10.90 3.09 -5.14
CA VAL A 89 -9.84 3.21 -4.11
C VAL A 89 -9.72 1.91 -3.32
N SER A 90 -10.85 1.29 -2.92
CA SER A 90 -10.85 0.01 -2.21
C SER A 90 -10.19 -1.14 -2.99
N LYS A 91 -10.21 -1.08 -4.33
CA LYS A 91 -9.56 -2.05 -5.23
C LYS A 91 -8.10 -1.71 -5.54
N CYS A 92 -7.77 -0.42 -5.62
CA CYS A 92 -6.39 0.05 -5.86
C CYS A 92 -5.43 -0.41 -4.76
N LEU A 93 -5.82 -0.30 -3.49
CA LEU A 93 -4.90 -0.55 -2.36
C LEU A 93 -4.40 -2.01 -2.34
N PRO A 94 -5.25 -3.05 -2.53
CA PRO A 94 -4.79 -4.42 -2.72
C PRO A 94 -3.93 -4.62 -3.98
N GLU A 95 -4.31 -4.05 -5.13
CA GLU A 95 -3.54 -4.16 -6.39
C GLU A 95 -2.11 -3.62 -6.21
N LEU A 96 -1.98 -2.43 -5.63
CA LEU A 96 -0.70 -1.81 -5.31
C LEU A 96 0.11 -2.62 -4.30
N ARG A 97 -0.56 -3.28 -3.34
CA ARG A 97 0.12 -4.18 -2.39
C ARG A 97 0.80 -5.34 -3.10
N VAL A 98 0.15 -5.91 -4.11
CA VAL A 98 0.70 -7.03 -4.88
C VAL A 98 1.87 -6.55 -5.73
N LYS A 99 1.69 -5.46 -6.50
CA LYS A 99 2.75 -4.88 -7.32
C LYS A 99 3.98 -4.47 -6.52
N ASN A 100 3.78 -3.85 -5.35
CA ASN A 100 4.90 -3.49 -4.48
C ASN A 100 5.56 -4.73 -3.90
N ARG A 101 4.82 -5.78 -3.52
CA ARG A 101 5.41 -7.03 -3.01
C ARG A 101 6.39 -7.64 -4.03
N GLU A 102 6.04 -7.62 -5.32
CA GLU A 102 6.91 -8.10 -6.39
C GLU A 102 8.19 -7.27 -6.51
N HIS A 103 8.10 -5.93 -6.48
CA HIS A 103 9.28 -5.06 -6.45
C HIS A 103 10.13 -5.24 -5.18
N CYS A 104 9.50 -5.46 -4.03
CA CYS A 104 10.19 -5.50 -2.74
C CYS A 104 11.03 -6.75 -2.54
N HIS A 105 10.65 -7.90 -3.14
CA HIS A 105 11.42 -9.15 -3.03
C HIS A 105 12.66 -9.19 -3.94
N GLY A 106 12.93 -8.11 -4.68
CA GLY A 106 14.12 -8.02 -5.52
C GLY A 106 15.43 -8.11 -4.72
N TRP A 107 15.45 -7.68 -3.45
CA TRP A 107 16.68 -7.65 -2.66
C TRP A 107 17.26 -9.04 -2.38
N GLU A 108 16.43 -9.97 -1.87
CA GLU A 108 16.90 -11.33 -1.58
C GLU A 108 17.28 -12.07 -2.87
N ALA A 109 16.55 -11.83 -3.96
CA ALA A 109 16.87 -12.38 -5.27
C ALA A 109 18.17 -11.81 -5.85
N THR A 110 18.47 -10.53 -5.60
CA THR A 110 19.67 -9.86 -6.14
C THR A 110 20.92 -10.18 -5.32
N THR A 111 20.78 -10.32 -4.00
CA THR A 111 21.91 -10.46 -3.08
C THR A 111 22.18 -11.90 -2.63
N ASN A 112 21.24 -12.83 -2.89
CA ASN A 112 21.24 -14.20 -2.36
C ASN A 112 21.38 -14.26 -0.83
N LYS A 113 20.91 -13.22 -0.12
CA LYS A 113 20.96 -13.11 1.34
C LYS A 113 19.58 -12.73 1.86
N SER A 114 19.38 -12.82 3.18
CA SER A 114 18.21 -12.26 3.87
C SER A 114 18.40 -10.77 4.16
N PHE A 115 17.36 -9.94 3.97
CA PHE A 115 17.46 -8.51 4.22
C PHE A 115 17.79 -8.21 5.70
N PRO A 116 18.74 -7.29 5.99
CA PRO A 116 19.19 -7.00 7.36
C PRO A 116 18.14 -6.20 8.13
N ARG A 117 17.16 -6.88 8.75
CA ARG A 117 16.04 -6.25 9.47
C ARG A 117 16.47 -5.36 10.64
N THR A 118 17.57 -5.71 11.31
CA THR A 118 18.15 -4.93 12.42
C THR A 118 18.46 -3.49 12.01
N LEU A 119 18.84 -3.29 10.75
CA LEU A 119 19.15 -1.98 10.20
C LEU A 119 17.91 -1.06 10.13
N LEU A 120 16.73 -1.63 9.85
CA LEU A 120 15.46 -0.87 9.89
C LEU A 120 15.15 -0.39 11.31
N LYS A 121 15.45 -1.22 12.31
CA LYS A 121 15.29 -0.87 13.73
C LYS A 121 16.20 0.29 14.10
N GLU A 122 17.48 0.19 13.74
CA GLU A 122 18.46 1.24 14.01
C GLU A 122 18.08 2.56 13.35
N ALA A 123 17.60 2.52 12.10
CA ALA A 123 17.19 3.70 11.35
C ALA A 123 16.02 4.43 12.03
N VAL A 124 15.03 3.68 12.51
CA VAL A 124 13.89 4.25 13.24
C VAL A 124 14.33 4.78 14.61
N LEU A 125 15.16 4.03 15.34
CA LEU A 125 15.63 4.43 16.68
C LEU A 125 16.48 5.70 16.66
N MET A 126 17.26 5.94 15.59
CA MET A 126 18.05 7.17 15.43
C MET A 126 17.18 8.42 15.35
N HIS A 127 15.93 8.27 14.90
CA HIS A 127 14.97 9.34 14.74
C HIS A 127 13.72 9.11 15.60
N ALA A 128 13.89 8.43 16.75
CA ALA A 128 12.80 8.12 17.66
C ALA A 128 12.14 9.39 18.23
N ASP A 129 12.90 10.49 18.33
CA ASP A 129 12.43 11.83 18.71
C ASP A 129 11.36 12.38 17.76
N LYS A 130 11.35 11.93 16.50
CA LYS A 130 10.38 12.36 15.47
C LYS A 130 9.11 11.52 15.46
N LEU A 131 9.04 10.45 16.25
CA LEU A 131 7.83 9.64 16.35
C LEU A 131 6.72 10.43 17.06
N PRO A 132 5.46 10.35 16.57
CA PRO A 132 4.33 10.98 17.24
C PRO A 132 4.21 10.50 18.69
N THR A 133 3.96 11.45 19.60
CA THR A 133 3.67 11.17 21.01
C THR A 133 2.26 10.60 21.15
N GLY A 134 2.15 9.27 21.17
CA GLY A 134 0.87 8.59 21.32
C GLY A 134 0.98 7.07 21.14
N ASN A 135 -0.13 6.37 21.40
CA ASN A 135 -0.22 4.92 21.15
C ASN A 135 -0.30 4.63 19.65
N LEU A 136 0.86 4.50 19.01
CA LEU A 136 1.00 4.04 17.64
C LEU A 136 0.65 2.54 17.58
N ARG A 137 -0.45 2.21 16.90
CA ARG A 137 -0.87 0.83 16.58
C ARG A 137 -0.44 0.41 15.18
N TYR A 138 -0.27 1.38 14.29
CA TYR A 138 0.02 1.14 12.89
C TYR A 138 1.04 2.15 12.35
N TRP A 139 1.90 1.69 11.43
CA TRP A 139 2.83 2.53 10.67
C TRP A 139 2.13 3.70 9.96
N SER A 140 0.87 3.51 9.56
CA SER A 140 0.05 4.52 8.90
C SER A 140 -0.19 5.79 9.73
N GLN A 141 -0.01 5.70 11.05
CA GLN A 141 -0.22 6.81 11.97
C GLN A 141 1.02 7.72 12.09
N ILE A 142 2.15 7.30 11.52
CA ILE A 142 3.37 8.11 11.46
C ILE A 142 3.25 9.06 10.26
N PRO A 143 3.50 10.38 10.41
CA PRO A 143 3.51 11.34 9.32
C PRO A 143 4.43 10.91 8.16
N ARG A 144 4.03 11.19 6.92
CA ARG A 144 4.74 10.68 5.72
C ARG A 144 6.17 11.22 5.63
N ASP A 145 6.39 12.48 5.95
CA ASP A 145 7.70 13.10 6.07
C ASP A 145 8.62 12.37 7.06
N VAL A 146 8.08 11.96 8.22
CA VAL A 146 8.82 11.15 9.19
C VAL A 146 9.11 9.74 8.66
N GLN A 147 8.15 9.12 7.96
CA GLN A 147 8.37 7.82 7.30
C GLN A 147 9.50 7.89 6.26
N LEU A 148 9.58 8.99 5.50
CA LEU A 148 10.63 9.23 4.50
C LEU A 148 12.00 9.38 5.16
N ILE A 149 12.09 10.12 6.27
CA ILE A 149 13.33 10.22 7.05
C ILE A 149 13.84 8.83 7.48
N PHE A 150 12.95 7.95 7.95
CA PHE A 150 13.34 6.58 8.31
C PHE A 150 13.82 5.76 7.10
N ALA A 151 13.24 5.97 5.91
CA ALA A 151 13.68 5.31 4.68
C ALA A 151 15.05 5.84 4.24
N GLU A 152 15.27 7.15 4.21
CA GLU A 152 16.56 7.75 3.89
C GLU A 152 17.66 7.26 4.82
N GLU A 153 17.39 7.23 6.12
CA GLU A 153 18.32 6.72 7.14
C GLU A 153 18.64 5.23 6.93
N ALA A 154 17.65 4.40 6.62
CA ALA A 154 17.88 3.00 6.32
C ALA A 154 18.71 2.81 5.04
N ASN A 155 18.52 3.62 4.01
CA ASN A 155 19.39 3.56 2.83
C ASN A 155 20.81 4.04 3.14
N ARG A 156 20.98 5.08 3.96
CA ARG A 156 22.30 5.53 4.41
C ARG A 156 23.07 4.39 5.10
N LYS A 157 22.42 3.71 6.05
CA LYS A 157 23.00 2.56 6.75
C LYS A 157 23.30 1.37 5.85
N LEU A 158 22.48 1.12 4.81
CA LEU A 158 22.79 0.09 3.82
C LEU A 158 24.08 0.45 3.07
N SER A 159 24.20 1.69 2.64
CA SER A 159 25.40 2.19 1.96
C SER A 159 26.64 2.16 2.86
N GLU A 160 26.52 2.51 4.14
CA GLU A 160 27.62 2.45 5.13
C GLU A 160 28.16 1.02 5.35
N ARG A 161 27.37 0.00 5.01
CA ARG A 161 27.74 -1.42 5.12
C ARG A 161 28.09 -2.06 3.76
N ASP A 162 28.31 -1.25 2.73
CA ASP A 162 28.54 -1.68 1.34
C ASP A 162 27.44 -2.62 0.81
N LEU A 163 26.19 -2.42 1.25
CA LEU A 163 25.04 -3.18 0.81
C LEU A 163 24.25 -2.44 -0.27
N PRO A 164 23.58 -3.15 -1.19
CA PRO A 164 22.74 -2.51 -2.19
C PRO A 164 21.60 -1.71 -1.55
N ILE A 165 21.51 -0.45 -1.95
CA ILE A 165 20.40 0.44 -1.58
C ILE A 165 19.10 -0.01 -2.27
N LEU A 166 17.97 0.37 -1.68
CA LEU A 166 16.65 0.12 -2.24
C LEU A 166 16.02 1.41 -2.74
N ASP A 167 15.11 1.30 -3.70
CA ASP A 167 14.22 2.41 -4.00
C ASP A 167 13.35 2.73 -2.76
N GLU A 168 12.95 3.99 -2.65
CA GLU A 168 12.18 4.50 -1.51
C GLU A 168 10.91 3.66 -1.26
N THR A 169 10.22 3.25 -2.34
CA THR A 169 8.95 2.53 -2.22
C THR A 169 9.16 1.14 -1.62
N ALA A 170 10.20 0.44 -2.05
CA ALA A 170 10.56 -0.86 -1.49
C ALA A 170 10.97 -0.76 -0.02
N LEU A 171 11.71 0.30 0.33
CA LEU A 171 12.18 0.49 1.69
C LEU A 171 11.05 0.87 2.65
N LEU A 172 10.15 1.78 2.23
CA LEU A 172 8.94 2.12 2.99
C LEU A 172 8.04 0.90 3.20
N TYR A 173 7.93 0.01 2.21
CA TYR A 173 7.19 -1.24 2.38
C TYR A 173 7.83 -2.16 3.43
N ARG A 174 9.15 -2.32 3.40
CA ARG A 174 9.89 -3.13 4.39
C ARG A 174 9.79 -2.54 5.79
N LEU A 175 10.01 -1.24 5.94
CA LEU A 175 9.82 -0.48 7.18
C LEU A 175 8.41 -0.68 7.71
N ARG A 176 7.39 -0.51 6.87
CA ARG A 176 6.00 -0.74 7.27
C ARG A 176 5.74 -2.16 7.77
N LYS A 177 6.27 -3.18 7.10
CA LYS A 177 6.09 -4.59 7.53
C LYS A 177 6.76 -4.83 8.88
N TYR A 178 7.99 -4.35 9.04
CA TYR A 178 8.76 -4.44 10.28
C TYR A 178 8.08 -3.68 11.43
N MET A 179 7.73 -2.41 11.20
CA MET A 179 7.14 -1.53 12.19
C MET A 179 5.74 -1.97 12.62
N ASN A 180 4.89 -2.44 11.70
CA ASN A 180 3.60 -2.98 12.12
C ASN A 180 3.74 -4.24 12.98
N HIS A 181 4.78 -5.05 12.75
CA HIS A 181 5.07 -6.18 13.63
C HIS A 181 5.58 -5.72 15.00
N TRP A 182 6.49 -4.74 15.01
CA TRP A 182 7.05 -4.18 16.23
C TRP A 182 6.01 -3.44 17.08
N LEU A 183 5.20 -2.56 16.48
CA LEU A 183 4.10 -1.84 17.16
C LEU A 183 3.06 -2.80 17.76
N LYS A 184 2.76 -3.92 17.09
CA LYS A 184 1.82 -4.94 17.60
C LYS A 184 2.38 -5.77 18.73
N SER A 185 3.69 -6.01 18.73
CA SER A 185 4.38 -6.77 19.77
C SER A 185 4.67 -5.91 21.01
N GLY A 186 4.24 -4.64 20.99
CA GLY A 186 4.60 -3.62 21.96
C GLY A 186 5.97 -3.03 21.63
N LEU A 187 6.11 -1.71 21.79
CA LEU A 187 7.41 -1.03 21.86
C LEU A 187 8.20 -1.44 23.12
N GLN A 188 8.04 -2.67 23.62
CA GLN A 188 8.85 -3.24 24.68
C GLN A 188 10.22 -3.58 24.08
N GLY A 189 11.06 -2.56 23.97
CA GLY A 189 12.46 -2.75 24.29
C GLY A 189 12.55 -3.12 25.76
N GLN A 190 12.48 -4.41 26.07
CA GLN A 190 13.28 -4.96 27.15
C GLN A 190 14.26 -5.94 26.55
N ALA A 191 15.51 -5.73 26.92
CA ALA A 191 16.65 -6.55 26.59
C ALA A 191 16.36 -8.01 26.95
N GLU A 192 16.24 -8.85 25.94
CA GLU A 192 16.85 -10.16 25.94
C GLU A 192 17.38 -10.36 24.52
N ASP A 193 18.70 -10.47 24.41
CA ASP A 193 19.36 -11.16 23.31
C ASP A 193 18.78 -12.58 23.25
N ARG A 194 17.62 -12.71 22.60
CA ARG A 194 17.28 -13.96 21.95
C ARG A 194 17.85 -13.82 20.57
N GLU A 195 18.99 -14.47 20.34
CA GLU A 195 19.29 -15.03 19.04
C GLU A 195 17.97 -15.59 18.50
N GLU A 196 17.35 -14.90 17.56
CA GLU A 196 16.32 -15.49 16.72
C GLU A 196 17.06 -16.50 15.85
N VAL A 197 17.38 -17.66 16.44
CA VAL A 197 17.54 -18.92 15.71
C VAL A 197 16.16 -19.19 15.13
N TYR A 198 15.88 -18.59 13.97
CA TYR A 198 14.88 -19.13 13.08
C TYR A 198 15.47 -20.42 12.54
N ASP A 199 15.11 -21.50 13.23
CA ASP A 199 15.39 -22.85 12.79
C ASP A 199 14.86 -23.01 11.36
N ASP A 200 15.78 -23.44 10.52
CA ASP A 200 15.68 -23.64 9.10
C ASP A 200 14.78 -24.84 8.85
N GLN A 201 13.49 -24.62 8.61
CA GLN A 201 12.62 -25.56 7.89
C GLN A 201 11.23 -24.94 7.62
N SER A 202 11.02 -24.49 6.39
CA SER A 202 9.66 -24.53 5.82
C SER A 202 9.34 -25.98 5.49
N PRO A 203 8.23 -26.58 5.98
CA PRO A 203 7.82 -27.87 5.46
C PRO A 203 7.43 -27.67 4.00
N ILE A 204 8.19 -28.33 3.12
CA ILE A 204 7.81 -28.54 1.73
C ILE A 204 6.44 -29.24 1.78
N SER A 205 5.38 -28.50 1.45
CA SER A 205 4.08 -29.09 1.19
C SER A 205 4.17 -29.81 -0.16
N GLU A 206 4.65 -31.05 -0.12
CA GLU A 206 4.40 -32.02 -1.19
C GLU A 206 2.89 -32.25 -1.25
N ARG A 207 2.22 -31.56 -2.18
CA ARG A 207 0.92 -32.01 -2.68
C ARG A 207 1.16 -33.27 -3.51
N THR A 208 1.16 -34.41 -2.85
CA THR A 208 0.98 -35.71 -3.48
C THR A 208 -0.39 -35.71 -4.16
N LYS A 209 -0.40 -35.68 -5.50
CA LYS A 209 -1.56 -36.08 -6.28
C LYS A 209 -1.68 -37.60 -6.18
N THR A 210 -2.62 -38.09 -5.41
CA THR A 210 -3.11 -39.46 -5.56
C THR A 210 -4.26 -39.50 -6.57
N ARG A 211 -4.17 -40.53 -7.42
CA ARG A 211 -5.00 -40.89 -8.56
C ARG A 211 -6.50 -40.89 -8.28
#